data_AF-A0A921Z2T4-F1
#
_entry.id   AF-A0A921Z2T4-F1
#
_cell.length_a   1.000
_cell.length_b   1.000
_cell.length_c   1.000
_cell.angle_alpha   90.00
_cell.angle_beta   90.00
_cell.angle_gamma   90.00
#
_symmetry.space_group_name_H-M   'P 1'
#
loop_
_entity.id
_entity.type
_entity.pdbx_description
1 polymer ?
#
loop_
_entity_poly.entity_id
_entity_poly.type
_entity_poly.pdbx_seq_one_letter_code
_entity_poly.pdbx_strand_id
1 'polypeptide(L)'
;MVAEQISGTKVARSIENELRQEVSELRAKWAGFAPRLAIVQVGGREDSNVYIRMKLKAADNIGITAEHIRLPKDITEAELLARITYLNEAPSVHGIIVQMPLDSDFNIDSHRVTDAVSPDKDVDGLNTVNEGRVAVGDFSGFIPCTPAGCVELIKRAGVSIAGKNVVVLGRSRIVGTPVAELLKWEHATVTVCHSKTKNLSDITKTADILVVAIGRPEMVRGTWIKPGAVVIDCGINPIEDPSKKSGQRLVGDVAYEEAVQVAAAVTPVPGGVGPMTVAMLMRNTVLAARRQLERLLMPNWPLKPLRIAPLTPVPSDIAIARSQKPKDISELATEIGLWPNEVSQYGRTKAKISLSVLDRLKNQRGGKYIVVAGMTPTPLGEGKSTTLIGLVQALTAHRQRNAFACMRQPSQGPTFGVKGGAAGGGYSQVIPMEEFNLHMTGDIHAVTAANNLLAAQMDARIFHELTQKDGPLYDRLVPKTKGIRKFSPIQLRRLQKLGINKTDPDSLTPEERTKFARLNIDTAKIMWNRVVDLNDRYLRKITIGQSPTEKGFTRETAFDISVASEIMAILALGNDVDDIKDRLANMVVALDKDGNSVTADDLMRITSEYACMNIESEGSEYRK
;
A
#
# COMPACT_ATOMS: atom_id res chain seq x y z
N MET A 1 -19.72 46.68 -29.75
CA MET A 1 -19.75 46.36 -28.31
C MET A 1 -18.40 45.76 -27.98
N VAL A 2 -17.77 46.20 -26.89
CA VAL A 2 -16.47 45.64 -26.43
C VAL A 2 -16.79 44.37 -25.63
N ALA A 3 -16.11 43.27 -25.93
CA ALA A 3 -16.31 41.98 -25.26
C ALA A 3 -16.02 42.08 -23.75
N GLU A 4 -16.80 41.37 -22.95
CA GLU A 4 -16.52 41.19 -21.53
C GLU A 4 -15.26 40.32 -21.33
N GLN A 5 -14.31 40.80 -20.53
CA GLN A 5 -13.11 40.04 -20.22
C GLN A 5 -13.39 38.99 -19.14
N ILE A 6 -13.32 37.71 -19.51
CA ILE A 6 -13.47 36.59 -18.56
C ILE A 6 -12.16 36.42 -17.78
N SER A 7 -12.05 37.08 -16.63
CA SER A 7 -10.84 37.05 -15.81
C SER A 7 -10.73 35.73 -15.03
N GLY A 8 -10.00 34.76 -15.57
CA GLY A 8 -9.74 33.50 -14.88
C GLY A 8 -8.93 33.66 -13.60
N THR A 9 -8.09 34.68 -13.46
CA THR A 9 -7.46 35.02 -12.18
C THR A 9 -8.48 35.35 -11.08
N LYS A 10 -9.54 36.11 -11.40
CA LYS A 10 -10.59 36.43 -10.42
C LYS A 10 -11.39 35.19 -10.04
N VAL A 11 -11.77 34.38 -11.03
CA VAL A 11 -12.52 33.14 -10.82
C VAL A 11 -11.69 32.13 -10.01
N ALA A 12 -10.42 31.92 -10.37
CA ALA A 12 -9.50 31.05 -9.64
C ALA A 12 -9.39 31.45 -8.17
N ARG A 13 -9.22 32.75 -7.88
CA ARG A 13 -9.17 33.25 -6.49
C ARG A 13 -10.48 32.99 -5.72
N SER A 14 -11.65 33.11 -6.36
CA SER A 14 -12.93 32.75 -5.73
C SER A 14 -12.92 31.28 -5.30
N ILE A 15 -12.52 30.39 -6.21
CA ILE A 15 -12.47 28.95 -5.97
C ILE A 15 -11.45 28.59 -4.91
N GLU A 16 -10.25 29.21 -4.93
CA GLU A 16 -9.26 29.03 -3.86
C GLU A 16 -9.79 29.43 -2.48
N ASN A 17 -10.58 30.52 -2.38
CA ASN A 17 -11.21 30.94 -1.13
C ASN A 17 -12.30 29.95 -0.67
N GLU A 18 -13.15 29.48 -1.59
CA GLU A 18 -14.17 28.47 -1.33
C GLU A 18 -13.51 27.17 -0.78
N LEU A 19 -12.43 26.71 -1.43
CA LEU A 19 -11.68 25.53 -1.00
C LEU A 19 -10.98 25.73 0.35
N ARG A 20 -10.42 26.91 0.60
CA ARG A 20 -9.80 27.25 1.88
C ARG A 20 -10.81 27.13 3.04
N GLN A 21 -12.03 27.63 2.82
CA GLN A 21 -13.11 27.49 3.78
C GLN A 21 -13.48 26.01 3.99
N GLU A 22 -13.67 25.26 2.91
CA GLU A 22 -13.99 23.82 2.98
C GLU A 22 -12.94 23.02 3.78
N VAL A 23 -11.64 23.23 3.49
CA VAL A 23 -10.55 22.56 4.20
C VAL A 23 -10.53 22.94 5.68
N SER A 24 -10.80 24.21 6.01
CA SER A 24 -10.90 24.67 7.40
C SER A 24 -12.04 24.00 8.14
N GLU A 25 -13.22 23.90 7.52
CA GLU A 25 -14.39 23.23 8.11
C GLU A 25 -14.17 21.74 8.33
N LEU A 26 -13.53 21.05 7.38
CA LEU A 26 -13.21 19.62 7.50
C LEU A 26 -12.15 19.37 8.58
N ARG A 27 -11.15 20.24 8.71
CA ARG A 27 -10.16 20.20 9.80
C ARG A 27 -10.78 20.39 11.17
N ALA A 28 -11.73 21.30 11.30
CA ALA A 28 -12.44 21.52 12.56
C ALA A 28 -13.25 20.29 12.99
N LYS A 29 -13.84 19.58 12.02
CA LYS A 29 -14.57 18.31 12.27
C LYS A 29 -13.62 17.14 12.53
N TRP A 30 -12.46 17.11 11.87
CA TRP A 30 -11.51 16.00 11.89
C TRP A 30 -10.08 16.51 12.00
N ALA A 31 -9.52 16.50 13.21
CA ALA A 31 -8.20 17.04 13.50
C ALA A 31 -7.05 16.44 12.65
N GLY A 32 -7.24 15.25 12.09
CA GLY A 32 -6.27 14.58 11.20
C GLY A 32 -6.44 14.90 9.70
N PHE A 33 -7.42 15.72 9.30
CA PHE A 33 -7.66 16.01 7.89
C PHE A 33 -6.62 16.98 7.32
N ALA A 34 -5.66 16.45 6.59
CA ALA A 34 -4.60 17.23 5.96
C ALA A 34 -4.44 16.81 4.48
N PRO A 35 -5.15 17.46 3.54
CA PRO A 35 -4.97 17.19 2.13
C PRO A 35 -3.51 17.36 1.72
N ARG A 36 -3.00 16.41 0.92
CA ARG A 36 -1.60 16.37 0.50
C ARG A 36 -1.47 16.08 -0.98
N LEU A 37 -0.70 16.91 -1.66
CA LEU A 37 -0.40 16.83 -3.08
C LEU A 37 1.07 16.48 -3.28
N ALA A 38 1.38 15.46 -4.07
CA ALA A 38 2.73 15.16 -4.52
C ALA A 38 2.93 15.67 -5.96
N ILE A 39 3.92 16.54 -6.16
CA ILE A 39 4.29 17.08 -7.46
C ILE A 39 5.62 16.45 -7.88
N VAL A 40 5.57 15.54 -8.85
CA VAL A 40 6.75 14.84 -9.37
C VAL A 40 7.32 15.62 -10.55
N GLN A 41 8.59 16.02 -10.47
CA GLN A 41 9.31 16.68 -11.53
C GLN A 41 10.54 15.84 -11.90
N VAL A 42 10.76 15.63 -13.20
CA VAL A 42 12.02 15.08 -13.73
C VAL A 42 12.83 16.23 -14.31
N GLY A 43 14.09 16.37 -13.90
CA GLY A 43 14.99 17.42 -14.37
C GLY A 43 14.75 18.79 -13.72
N GLY A 44 14.77 19.86 -14.51
CA GLY A 44 14.82 21.21 -13.97
C GLY A 44 14.49 22.37 -14.90
N ARG A 45 13.64 22.17 -15.91
CA ARG A 45 13.25 23.24 -16.85
C ARG A 45 12.67 24.46 -16.13
N GLU A 46 13.05 25.66 -16.57
CA GLU A 46 12.63 26.90 -15.89
C GLU A 46 11.13 27.19 -16.04
N ASP A 47 10.54 26.83 -17.19
CA ASP A 47 9.08 26.92 -17.41
C ASP A 47 8.31 26.09 -16.36
N SER A 48 8.74 24.86 -16.13
CA SER A 48 8.17 23.92 -15.17
C SER A 48 8.34 24.43 -13.74
N ASN A 49 9.50 25.01 -13.40
CA ASN A 49 9.75 25.59 -12.07
C ASN A 49 8.77 26.73 -11.76
N VAL A 50 8.43 27.59 -12.73
CA VAL A 50 7.43 28.65 -12.55
C VAL A 50 6.06 28.06 -12.20
N TYR A 51 5.58 27.08 -12.97
CA TYR A 51 4.28 26.45 -12.73
C TYR A 51 4.23 25.70 -11.40
N ILE A 52 5.30 24.99 -11.04
CA ILE A 52 5.39 24.29 -9.75
C ILE A 52 5.31 25.31 -8.60
N ARG A 53 6.05 26.44 -8.67
CA ARG A 53 5.96 27.51 -7.65
C ARG A 53 4.54 28.04 -7.49
N MET A 54 3.79 28.20 -8.58
CA MET A 54 2.38 28.62 -8.52
C MET A 54 1.50 27.57 -7.84
N LYS A 55 1.67 26.28 -8.18
CA LYS A 55 0.93 25.17 -7.56
C LYS A 55 1.21 25.07 -6.06
N LEU A 56 2.48 25.17 -5.65
CA LEU A 56 2.87 25.16 -4.24
C LEU A 56 2.24 26.32 -3.46
N LYS A 57 2.28 27.53 -4.03
CA LYS A 57 1.67 28.71 -3.42
C LYS A 57 0.15 28.60 -3.27
N ALA A 58 -0.54 28.11 -4.29
CA ALA A 58 -1.99 27.90 -4.23
C ALA A 58 -2.36 26.81 -3.20
N ALA A 59 -1.60 25.72 -3.16
CA ALA A 59 -1.77 24.67 -2.16
C ALA A 59 -1.64 25.23 -0.73
N ASP A 60 -0.57 25.98 -0.45
CA ASP A 60 -0.34 26.60 0.86
C ASP A 60 -1.47 27.57 1.25
N ASN A 61 -1.92 28.41 0.32
CA ASN A 61 -3.03 29.35 0.55
C ASN A 61 -4.36 28.68 0.95
N ILE A 62 -4.62 27.48 0.43
CA ILE A 62 -5.83 26.67 0.72
C ILE A 62 -5.64 25.86 2.01
N GLY A 63 -4.39 25.57 2.39
CA GLY A 63 -4.03 24.69 3.48
C GLY A 63 -3.76 23.25 3.04
N ILE A 64 -3.44 23.00 1.77
CA ILE A 64 -2.99 21.71 1.24
C ILE A 64 -1.48 21.59 1.47
N THR A 65 -1.02 20.48 2.04
CA THR A 65 0.41 20.17 2.14
C THR A 65 0.92 19.69 0.78
N ALA A 66 1.68 20.52 0.06
CA ALA A 66 2.27 20.13 -1.20
C ALA A 66 3.74 19.71 -1.04
N GLU A 67 4.09 18.54 -1.56
CA GLU A 67 5.45 18.01 -1.59
C GLU A 67 5.98 18.08 -3.03
N HIS A 68 7.12 18.75 -3.21
CA HIS A 68 7.82 18.79 -4.49
C HIS A 68 8.92 17.73 -4.52
N ILE A 69 8.72 16.72 -5.37
CA ILE A 69 9.65 15.60 -5.56
C ILE A 69 10.43 15.87 -6.85
N ARG A 70 11.65 16.37 -6.70
CA ARG A 70 12.55 16.64 -7.83
C ARG A 70 13.46 15.43 -8.06
N LEU A 71 13.31 14.81 -9.22
CA LEU A 71 14.07 13.66 -9.69
C LEU A 71 15.13 14.11 -10.71
N PRO A 72 16.28 13.45 -10.76
CA PRO A 72 17.38 13.84 -11.63
C PRO A 72 17.08 13.52 -13.11
N LYS A 73 17.88 14.06 -14.04
CA LYS A 73 17.68 13.86 -15.49
C LYS A 73 17.99 12.43 -15.94
N ASP A 74 18.91 11.77 -15.25
CA ASP A 74 19.38 10.41 -15.51
C ASP A 74 18.46 9.33 -14.91
N ILE A 75 17.27 9.70 -14.40
CA ILE A 75 16.30 8.72 -13.94
C ILE A 75 15.80 7.87 -15.11
N THR A 76 15.74 6.55 -14.90
CA THR A 76 15.14 5.63 -15.86
C THR A 76 13.62 5.59 -15.74
N GLU A 77 12.92 5.13 -16.77
CA GLU A 77 11.46 4.93 -16.72
C GLU A 77 11.06 3.98 -15.59
N ALA A 78 11.84 2.91 -15.35
CA ALA A 78 11.55 1.94 -14.28
C ALA A 78 11.63 2.57 -12.88
N GLU A 79 12.63 3.41 -12.63
CA GLU A 79 12.78 4.13 -11.36
C GLU A 79 11.67 5.17 -11.15
N LEU A 80 11.29 5.89 -12.22
CA LEU A 80 10.18 6.83 -12.17
C LEU A 80 8.85 6.12 -11.88
N LEU A 81 8.59 4.99 -12.53
CA LEU A 81 7.40 4.17 -12.27
C LEU A 81 7.40 3.63 -10.83
N ALA A 82 8.54 3.14 -10.32
CA ALA A 82 8.65 2.70 -8.93
C ALA A 82 8.35 3.83 -7.95
N ARG A 83 8.80 5.06 -8.24
CA ARG A 83 8.48 6.24 -7.43
C ARG A 83 7.00 6.58 -7.47
N ILE A 84 6.34 6.46 -8.62
CA ILE A 84 4.89 6.65 -8.75
C ILE A 84 4.13 5.57 -7.98
N THR A 85 4.54 4.31 -8.05
CA THR A 85 3.96 3.20 -7.26
C THR A 85 4.03 3.50 -5.77
N TYR A 86 5.20 3.92 -5.27
CA TYR A 86 5.33 4.32 -3.87
C TYR A 86 4.34 5.43 -3.47
N LEU A 87 4.14 6.44 -4.32
CA LEU A 87 3.17 7.52 -4.06
C LEU A 87 1.71 7.04 -4.15
N ASN A 88 1.41 6.13 -5.08
CA ASN A 88 0.10 5.49 -5.19
C ASN A 88 -0.25 4.73 -3.90
N GLU A 89 0.74 4.10 -3.29
CA GLU A 89 0.60 3.30 -2.07
C GLU A 89 0.68 4.14 -0.79
N ALA A 90 1.22 5.36 -0.85
CA ALA A 90 1.42 6.20 0.32
C ALA A 90 0.09 6.67 0.96
N PRO A 91 -0.19 6.33 2.23
CA PRO A 91 -1.39 6.76 2.96
C PRO A 91 -1.69 8.24 2.94
N SER A 92 -0.62 8.99 3.11
CA SER A 92 -0.65 10.40 3.41
C SER A 92 -0.79 11.25 2.15
N VAL A 93 -0.61 10.65 0.96
CA VAL A 93 -0.70 11.33 -0.34
C VAL A 93 -2.08 11.10 -0.91
N HIS A 94 -2.78 12.20 -1.20
CA HIS A 94 -4.16 12.17 -1.69
C HIS A 94 -4.22 12.44 -3.19
N GLY A 95 -3.35 13.32 -3.69
CA GLY A 95 -3.23 13.63 -5.11
C GLY A 95 -1.79 13.54 -5.58
N ILE A 96 -1.61 13.10 -6.83
CA ILE A 96 -0.31 13.01 -7.52
C ILE A 96 -0.44 13.75 -8.84
N ILE A 97 0.57 14.55 -9.17
CA ILE A 97 0.73 15.13 -10.50
C ILE A 97 2.17 14.91 -10.97
N VAL A 98 2.31 14.44 -12.20
CA VAL A 98 3.60 14.38 -12.89
C VAL A 98 3.73 15.61 -13.77
N GLN A 99 4.69 16.47 -13.47
CA GLN A 99 4.89 17.72 -14.19
C GLN A 99 5.44 17.43 -15.58
N MET A 100 4.70 17.87 -16.59
CA MET A 100 5.06 17.77 -18.00
C MET A 100 5.63 19.09 -18.55
N PRO A 101 6.49 19.04 -19.59
CA PRO A 101 7.12 17.84 -20.14
C PRO A 101 8.22 17.29 -19.22
N LEU A 102 8.53 16.00 -19.35
CA LEU A 102 9.65 15.38 -18.64
C LEU A 102 10.98 15.90 -19.23
N ASP A 103 11.92 16.25 -18.35
CA ASP A 103 13.28 16.68 -18.72
C ASP A 103 14.28 15.60 -18.29
N SER A 104 14.36 14.54 -19.09
CA SER A 104 15.22 13.37 -18.86
C SER A 104 16.21 13.20 -20.01
N ASP A 105 17.36 12.61 -19.69
CA ASP A 105 18.36 12.19 -20.66
C ASP A 105 17.94 10.89 -21.38
N PHE A 106 16.98 10.15 -20.81
CA PHE A 106 16.39 8.96 -21.42
C PHE A 106 15.05 9.28 -22.10
N ASN A 107 14.72 8.53 -23.15
CA ASN A 107 13.39 8.59 -23.75
C ASN A 107 12.39 7.83 -22.86
N ILE A 108 11.57 8.58 -22.14
CA ILE A 108 10.54 8.05 -21.24
C ILE A 108 9.16 8.23 -21.88
N ASP A 109 8.35 7.17 -21.89
CA ASP A 109 6.96 7.27 -22.35
C ASP A 109 6.13 8.07 -21.33
N SER A 110 5.96 9.34 -21.66
CA SER A 110 5.16 10.31 -20.91
C SER A 110 3.75 9.83 -20.61
N HIS A 111 3.11 9.14 -21.56
CA HIS A 111 1.75 8.64 -21.37
C HIS A 111 1.73 7.47 -20.39
N ARG A 112 2.66 6.54 -20.53
CA ARG A 112 2.80 5.42 -19.59
C ARG A 112 3.02 5.91 -18.15
N VAL A 113 3.79 6.98 -18.00
CA VAL A 113 4.05 7.61 -16.70
C VAL A 113 2.80 8.26 -16.11
N THR A 114 2.04 9.06 -16.89
CA THR A 114 0.79 9.67 -16.39
C THR A 114 -0.28 8.61 -16.12
N ASP A 115 -0.36 7.57 -16.93
CA ASP A 115 -1.33 6.46 -16.79
C ASP A 115 -0.99 5.51 -15.64
N ALA A 116 0.26 5.51 -15.15
CA ALA A 116 0.66 4.77 -13.96
C ALA A 116 0.20 5.43 -12.64
N VAL A 117 -0.20 6.71 -12.66
CA VAL A 117 -0.82 7.34 -11.50
C VAL A 117 -2.17 6.69 -11.24
N SER A 118 -2.41 6.23 -10.01
CA SER A 118 -3.67 5.59 -9.63
C SER A 118 -4.86 6.49 -9.98
N PRO A 119 -5.93 5.98 -10.62
CA PRO A 119 -7.12 6.77 -10.95
C PRO A 119 -7.73 7.50 -9.74
N ASP A 120 -7.56 6.95 -8.53
CA ASP A 120 -8.06 7.53 -7.27
C ASP A 120 -7.16 8.64 -6.71
N LYS A 121 -5.95 8.85 -7.26
CA LYS A 121 -5.01 9.92 -6.90
C LYS A 121 -4.61 10.80 -8.10
N ASP A 122 -5.09 10.52 -9.29
CA ASP A 122 -4.86 11.28 -10.52
C ASP A 122 -5.65 12.60 -10.52
N VAL A 123 -5.15 13.57 -9.76
CA VAL A 123 -5.80 14.88 -9.61
C VAL A 123 -5.65 15.77 -10.84
N ASP A 124 -4.81 15.37 -11.80
CA ASP A 124 -4.70 16.05 -13.10
C ASP A 124 -5.70 15.51 -14.14
N GLY A 125 -6.29 14.34 -13.87
CA GLY A 125 -7.33 13.71 -14.69
C GLY A 125 -6.81 13.07 -15.98
N LEU A 126 -5.51 12.77 -16.07
CA LEU A 126 -4.85 12.31 -17.30
C LEU A 126 -4.73 10.78 -17.40
N ASN A 127 -5.18 10.04 -16.38
CA ASN A 127 -5.25 8.59 -16.43
C ASN A 127 -6.37 8.16 -17.40
N THR A 128 -6.09 7.15 -18.24
CA THR A 128 -7.03 6.64 -19.25
C THR A 128 -8.38 6.23 -18.66
N VAL A 129 -8.41 5.74 -17.42
CA VAL A 129 -9.65 5.40 -16.71
C VAL A 129 -10.48 6.64 -16.44
N ASN A 130 -9.87 7.74 -15.98
CA ASN A 130 -10.57 9.00 -15.70
C ASN A 130 -11.00 9.70 -17.01
N GLU A 131 -10.16 9.71 -18.03
CA GLU A 131 -10.52 10.21 -19.36
C GLU A 131 -11.68 9.39 -19.97
N GLY A 132 -11.62 8.06 -19.86
CA GLY A 132 -12.66 7.16 -20.33
C GLY A 132 -13.99 7.37 -19.63
N ARG A 133 -13.97 7.60 -18.31
CA ARG A 133 -15.15 7.98 -17.52
C ARG A 133 -15.77 9.27 -18.03
N VAL A 134 -14.98 10.32 -18.25
CA VAL A 134 -15.45 11.60 -18.82
C VAL A 134 -16.07 11.40 -20.21
N ALA A 135 -15.44 10.60 -21.08
CA ALA A 135 -15.94 10.34 -22.43
C ALA A 135 -17.34 9.71 -22.44
N VAL A 136 -17.64 8.83 -21.47
CA VAL A 136 -18.95 8.16 -21.32
C VAL A 136 -19.92 8.87 -20.40
N GLY A 137 -19.55 10.03 -19.84
CA GLY A 137 -20.42 10.84 -18.97
C GLY A 137 -20.48 10.37 -17.53
N ASP A 138 -19.51 9.53 -17.11
CA ASP A 138 -19.29 9.16 -15.72
C ASP A 138 -18.38 10.21 -15.04
N PHE A 139 -18.94 11.00 -14.14
CA PHE A 139 -18.19 12.01 -13.37
C PHE A 139 -17.81 11.54 -11.96
N SER A 140 -17.81 10.22 -11.73
CA SER A 140 -17.30 9.63 -10.48
C SER A 140 -15.77 9.74 -10.36
N GLY A 141 -15.05 9.86 -11.47
CA GLY A 141 -13.59 10.05 -11.52
C GLY A 141 -13.13 11.49 -11.24
N PHE A 142 -11.87 11.78 -11.58
CA PHE A 142 -11.37 13.16 -11.69
C PHE A 142 -11.55 13.68 -13.11
N ILE A 143 -11.82 14.97 -13.22
CA ILE A 143 -11.95 15.67 -14.49
C ILE A 143 -10.64 16.41 -14.78
N PRO A 144 -10.11 16.37 -16.03
CA PRO A 144 -8.92 17.10 -16.40
C PRO A 144 -8.98 18.59 -16.06
N CYS A 145 -7.91 19.11 -15.45
CA CYS A 145 -7.91 20.45 -14.84
C CYS A 145 -8.18 21.59 -15.83
N THR A 146 -7.51 21.59 -16.99
CA THR A 146 -7.66 22.64 -18.00
C THR A 146 -9.05 22.63 -18.64
N PRO A 147 -9.59 21.49 -19.12
CA PRO A 147 -10.98 21.37 -19.56
C PRO A 147 -12.01 21.80 -18.52
N ALA A 148 -11.88 21.35 -17.26
CA ALA A 148 -12.76 21.76 -16.17
C ALA A 148 -12.72 23.28 -15.96
N GLY A 149 -11.52 23.87 -16.05
CA GLY A 149 -11.34 25.32 -15.99
C GLY A 149 -12.05 26.06 -17.13
N CYS A 150 -12.02 25.53 -18.35
CA CYS A 150 -12.73 26.12 -19.50
C CYS A 150 -14.25 26.12 -19.27
N VAL A 151 -14.82 25.00 -18.85
CA VAL A 151 -16.26 24.88 -18.57
C VAL A 151 -16.68 25.81 -17.43
N GLU A 152 -15.89 25.87 -16.36
CA GLU A 152 -16.16 26.76 -15.22
C GLU A 152 -16.12 28.24 -15.63
N LEU A 153 -15.19 28.64 -16.50
CA LEU A 153 -15.14 30.00 -17.04
C LEU A 153 -16.39 30.36 -17.84
N ILE A 154 -16.88 29.45 -18.67
CA ILE A 154 -18.12 29.66 -19.45
C ILE A 154 -19.32 29.82 -18.50
N LYS A 155 -19.43 28.95 -17.48
CA LYS A 155 -20.51 29.01 -16.49
C LYS A 155 -20.48 30.30 -15.68
N ARG A 156 -19.29 30.71 -15.21
CA ARG A 156 -19.11 31.94 -14.42
C ARG A 156 -19.31 33.22 -15.25
N ALA A 157 -19.20 33.14 -16.58
CA ALA A 157 -19.58 34.22 -17.49
C ALA A 157 -21.12 34.33 -17.69
N GLY A 158 -21.92 33.48 -17.03
CA GLY A 158 -23.39 33.53 -17.09
C GLY A 158 -23.99 32.99 -18.39
N VAL A 159 -23.21 32.27 -19.20
CA VAL A 159 -23.66 31.74 -20.49
C VAL A 159 -24.16 30.31 -20.35
N SER A 160 -25.41 30.07 -20.77
CA SER A 160 -25.98 28.72 -20.85
C SER A 160 -25.31 27.93 -21.98
N ILE A 161 -24.78 26.75 -21.67
CA ILE A 161 -24.11 25.84 -22.61
C ILE A 161 -25.13 24.96 -23.36
N ALA A 162 -26.22 24.59 -22.70
CA ALA A 162 -27.21 23.67 -23.24
C ALA A 162 -27.83 24.19 -24.55
N GLY A 163 -27.82 23.35 -25.59
CA GLY A 163 -28.36 23.67 -26.91
C GLY A 163 -27.50 24.62 -27.77
N LYS A 164 -26.36 25.09 -27.25
CA LYS A 164 -25.44 25.95 -28.03
C LYS A 164 -24.61 25.14 -29.01
N ASN A 165 -24.22 25.78 -30.11
CA ASN A 165 -23.22 25.24 -31.02
C ASN A 165 -21.82 25.59 -30.52
N VAL A 166 -21.04 24.59 -30.13
CA VAL A 166 -19.69 24.72 -29.62
C VAL A 166 -18.71 24.25 -30.68
N VAL A 167 -17.67 25.04 -30.95
CA VAL A 167 -16.53 24.59 -31.74
C VAL A 167 -15.30 24.48 -30.83
N VAL A 168 -14.69 23.30 -30.81
CA VAL A 168 -13.41 23.07 -30.13
C VAL A 168 -12.33 22.93 -31.20
N LEU A 169 -11.39 23.87 -31.21
CA LEU A 169 -10.26 23.88 -32.12
C LEU A 169 -9.04 23.26 -31.42
N GLY A 170 -8.76 22.00 -31.73
CA GLY A 170 -7.75 21.19 -31.06
C GLY A 170 -8.31 19.84 -30.59
N ARG A 171 -7.49 18.79 -30.65
CA ARG A 171 -7.87 17.41 -30.24
C ARG A 171 -6.79 16.71 -29.42
N SER A 172 -6.01 17.49 -28.67
CA SER A 172 -5.02 16.91 -27.74
C SER A 172 -5.70 16.05 -26.68
N ARG A 173 -4.96 15.11 -26.10
CA ARG A 173 -5.44 14.31 -24.96
C ARG A 173 -5.70 15.17 -23.73
N ILE A 174 -4.83 16.16 -23.49
CA ILE A 174 -4.85 17.01 -22.29
C ILE A 174 -5.98 18.05 -22.31
N VAL A 175 -6.32 18.62 -23.48
CA VAL A 175 -7.26 19.76 -23.55
C VAL A 175 -8.39 19.52 -24.54
N GLY A 176 -8.07 19.38 -25.83
CA GLY A 176 -9.07 19.45 -26.90
C GLY A 176 -10.14 18.35 -26.84
N THR A 177 -9.72 17.10 -26.65
CA THR A 177 -10.66 15.98 -26.54
C THR A 177 -11.50 16.08 -25.26
N PRO A 178 -10.93 16.17 -24.04
CA PRO A 178 -11.74 16.21 -22.83
C PRO A 178 -12.65 17.44 -22.72
N VAL A 179 -12.25 18.62 -23.21
CA VAL A 179 -13.16 19.78 -23.19
C VAL A 179 -14.35 19.61 -24.13
N ALA A 180 -14.15 18.95 -25.27
CA ALA A 180 -15.24 18.61 -26.18
C ALA A 180 -16.22 17.63 -25.51
N GLU A 181 -15.71 16.60 -24.82
CA GLU A 181 -16.54 15.64 -24.09
C GLU A 181 -17.33 16.31 -22.96
N LEU A 182 -16.70 17.18 -22.16
CA LEU A 182 -17.40 17.91 -21.10
C LEU A 182 -18.51 18.79 -21.66
N LEU A 183 -18.25 19.55 -22.72
CA LEU A 183 -19.25 20.44 -23.33
C LEU A 183 -20.41 19.64 -23.95
N LYS A 184 -20.14 18.45 -24.49
CA LYS A 184 -21.17 17.50 -24.96
C LYS A 184 -22.09 17.09 -23.80
N TRP A 185 -21.53 16.77 -22.64
CA TRP A 185 -22.31 16.39 -21.46
C TRP A 185 -23.01 17.56 -20.76
N GLU A 186 -22.57 18.79 -21.02
CA GLU A 186 -23.32 20.04 -20.73
C GLU A 186 -24.40 20.35 -21.79
N HIS A 187 -24.77 19.34 -22.60
CA HIS A 187 -25.82 19.39 -23.62
C HIS A 187 -25.57 20.35 -24.80
N ALA A 188 -24.31 20.66 -25.11
CA ALA A 188 -23.97 21.38 -26.34
C ALA A 188 -23.94 20.47 -27.58
N THR A 189 -24.16 21.06 -28.76
CA THR A 189 -23.78 20.44 -30.03
C THR A 189 -22.33 20.79 -30.30
N VAL A 190 -21.42 19.80 -30.28
CA VAL A 190 -19.97 20.04 -30.33
C VAL A 190 -19.38 19.63 -31.69
N THR A 191 -18.65 20.54 -32.32
CA THR A 191 -17.83 20.28 -33.51
C THR A 191 -16.35 20.37 -33.14
N VAL A 192 -15.58 19.29 -33.39
CA VAL A 192 -14.13 19.26 -33.12
C VAL A 192 -13.36 19.51 -34.41
N CYS A 193 -12.51 20.53 -34.39
CA CYS A 193 -11.65 20.92 -35.50
C CYS A 193 -10.17 20.60 -35.22
N HIS A 194 -9.40 20.33 -36.27
CA HIS A 194 -7.97 20.05 -36.17
C HIS A 194 -7.22 20.48 -37.44
N SER A 195 -5.90 20.23 -37.48
CA SER A 195 -5.00 20.64 -38.57
C SER A 195 -5.33 20.10 -39.98
N LYS A 196 -6.33 19.23 -40.12
CA LYS A 196 -6.79 18.66 -41.40
C LYS A 196 -8.20 19.09 -41.76
N THR A 197 -8.85 19.90 -40.91
CA THR A 197 -10.16 20.46 -41.16
C THR A 197 -10.07 21.49 -42.29
N LYS A 198 -10.87 21.34 -43.33
CA LYS A 198 -11.01 22.31 -44.41
C LYS A 198 -11.95 23.45 -43.98
N ASN A 199 -11.76 24.65 -44.53
CA ASN A 199 -12.62 25.82 -44.27
C ASN A 199 -12.77 26.15 -42.79
N LEU A 200 -11.65 26.11 -42.06
CA LEU A 200 -11.61 26.26 -40.60
C LEU A 200 -12.33 27.53 -40.12
N SER A 201 -12.11 28.65 -40.80
CA SER A 201 -12.73 29.94 -40.50
C SER A 201 -14.25 29.91 -40.60
N ASP A 202 -14.80 29.15 -41.55
CA ASP A 202 -16.24 29.10 -41.78
C ASP A 202 -16.92 28.28 -40.70
N ILE A 203 -16.27 27.21 -40.24
CA ILE A 203 -16.76 26.38 -39.14
C ILE A 203 -16.73 27.18 -37.82
N THR A 204 -15.61 27.82 -37.48
CA THR A 204 -15.50 28.59 -36.23
C THR A 204 -16.47 29.76 -36.17
N LYS A 205 -16.84 30.36 -37.32
CA LYS A 205 -17.87 31.41 -37.41
C LYS A 205 -19.28 30.94 -37.04
N THR A 206 -19.54 29.65 -36.95
CA THR A 206 -20.84 29.12 -36.52
C THR A 206 -20.98 28.97 -35.00
N ALA A 207 -19.85 29.06 -34.28
CA ALA A 207 -19.77 28.75 -32.86
C ALA A 207 -20.40 29.84 -32.00
N ASP A 208 -21.36 29.48 -31.14
CA ASP A 208 -21.78 30.33 -30.02
C ASP A 208 -20.70 30.37 -28.93
N ILE A 209 -19.96 29.26 -28.77
CA ILE A 209 -18.84 29.12 -27.86
C ILE A 209 -17.67 28.52 -28.64
N LEU A 210 -16.54 29.22 -28.67
CA LEU A 210 -15.32 28.80 -29.34
C LEU A 210 -14.23 28.52 -28.29
N VAL A 211 -13.77 27.27 -28.21
CA VAL A 211 -12.63 26.89 -27.37
C VAL A 211 -11.43 26.61 -28.26
N VAL A 212 -10.29 27.26 -28.02
CA VAL A 212 -9.09 27.15 -28.85
C VAL A 212 -7.92 26.60 -28.03
N ALA A 213 -7.33 25.50 -28.49
CA ALA A 213 -6.21 24.81 -27.84
C ALA A 213 -5.32 24.13 -28.89
N ILE A 214 -4.59 24.93 -29.68
CA ILE A 214 -3.74 24.48 -30.80
C ILE A 214 -2.26 24.83 -30.67
N GLY A 215 -1.88 25.72 -29.76
CA GLY A 215 -0.49 26.13 -29.56
C GLY A 215 0.08 26.83 -30.80
N ARG A 216 -0.70 27.73 -31.40
CA ARG A 216 -0.32 28.53 -32.57
C ARG A 216 -0.66 30.00 -32.30
N PRO A 217 0.34 30.86 -32.09
CA PRO A 217 0.11 32.23 -31.64
C PRO A 217 -0.79 33.00 -32.60
N GLU A 218 -1.87 33.57 -32.07
CA GLU A 218 -2.77 34.52 -32.75
C GLU A 218 -3.31 34.02 -34.12
N MET A 219 -3.40 32.71 -34.32
CA MET A 219 -3.87 32.10 -35.57
C MET A 219 -5.35 32.37 -35.82
N VAL A 220 -6.18 32.31 -34.77
CA VAL A 220 -7.62 32.58 -34.87
C VAL A 220 -7.84 34.09 -34.87
N ARG A 221 -8.18 34.64 -36.04
CA ARG A 221 -8.42 36.07 -36.24
C ARG A 221 -9.83 36.48 -35.81
N GLY A 222 -10.05 37.76 -35.54
CA GLY A 222 -11.37 38.28 -35.15
C GLY A 222 -12.46 37.98 -36.18
N THR A 223 -12.11 37.95 -37.47
CA THR A 223 -13.02 37.61 -38.56
C THR A 223 -13.50 36.16 -38.54
N TRP A 224 -12.89 35.28 -37.75
CA TRP A 224 -13.27 33.86 -37.62
C TRP A 224 -14.30 33.61 -36.51
N ILE A 225 -14.60 34.65 -35.72
CA ILE A 225 -15.43 34.57 -34.53
C ILE A 225 -16.85 35.01 -34.90
N LYS A 226 -17.85 34.26 -34.43
CA LYS A 226 -19.25 34.66 -34.56
C LYS A 226 -19.51 35.91 -33.72
N PRO A 227 -20.17 36.96 -34.24
CA PRO A 227 -20.58 38.10 -33.44
C PRO A 227 -21.39 37.65 -32.21
N GLY A 228 -20.97 38.09 -31.02
CA GLY A 228 -21.59 37.71 -29.76
C GLY A 228 -21.20 36.34 -29.20
N ALA A 229 -20.19 35.67 -29.75
CA ALA A 229 -19.69 34.40 -29.20
C ALA A 229 -18.94 34.57 -27.86
N VAL A 230 -18.86 33.48 -27.10
CA VAL A 230 -17.90 33.33 -26.00
C VAL A 230 -16.64 32.66 -26.52
N VAL A 231 -15.47 33.23 -26.24
CA VAL A 231 -14.19 32.72 -26.70
C VAL A 231 -13.30 32.34 -25.52
N ILE A 232 -12.92 31.06 -25.46
CA ILE A 232 -12.01 30.50 -24.47
C ILE A 232 -10.68 30.15 -25.16
N ASP A 233 -9.62 30.84 -24.78
CA ASP A 233 -8.27 30.68 -25.32
C ASP A 233 -7.38 29.95 -24.32
N CYS A 234 -7.00 28.72 -24.66
CA CYS A 234 -6.11 27.87 -23.87
C CYS A 234 -4.64 28.00 -24.29
N GLY A 235 -4.35 28.76 -25.35
CA GLY A 235 -3.01 28.92 -25.90
C GLY A 235 -2.07 29.62 -24.92
N ILE A 236 -0.84 29.12 -24.83
CA ILE A 236 0.25 29.79 -24.11
C ILE A 236 1.48 29.73 -25.01
N ASN A 237 1.70 30.79 -25.76
CA ASN A 237 2.77 30.89 -26.74
C ASN A 237 3.74 32.02 -26.32
N PRO A 238 5.00 31.72 -25.97
CA PRO A 238 6.01 32.74 -25.75
C PRO A 238 6.44 33.34 -27.08
N ILE A 239 6.44 34.66 -27.18
CA ILE A 239 6.95 35.41 -28.33
C ILE A 239 7.89 36.51 -27.82
N GLU A 240 8.88 36.86 -28.65
CA GLU A 240 9.86 37.89 -28.31
C GLU A 240 9.18 39.25 -28.10
N ASP A 241 9.53 39.90 -27.00
CA ASP A 241 9.07 41.24 -26.66
C ASP A 241 10.15 41.94 -25.83
N PRO A 242 10.99 42.77 -26.47
CA PRO A 242 12.06 43.52 -25.79
C PRO A 242 11.55 44.47 -24.69
N SER A 243 10.25 44.79 -24.66
CA SER A 243 9.68 45.65 -23.61
C SER A 243 9.44 44.93 -22.28
N LYS A 244 9.47 43.58 -22.27
CA LYS A 244 9.29 42.78 -21.06
C LYS A 244 10.62 42.43 -20.41
N LYS A 245 10.65 42.35 -19.08
CA LYS A 245 11.84 41.95 -18.30
C LYS A 245 12.39 40.57 -18.69
N SER A 246 11.51 39.67 -19.13
CA SER A 246 11.87 38.33 -19.62
C SER A 246 12.33 38.31 -21.08
N GLY A 247 12.29 39.44 -21.79
CA GLY A 247 12.49 39.51 -23.25
C GLY A 247 11.37 38.85 -24.06
N GLN A 248 10.30 38.38 -23.40
CA GLN A 248 9.21 37.64 -24.02
C GLN A 248 7.86 38.01 -23.40
N ARG A 249 6.80 38.06 -24.22
CA ARG A 249 5.39 38.12 -23.79
C ARG A 249 4.68 36.80 -24.12
N LEU A 250 3.66 36.46 -23.33
CA LEU A 250 2.80 35.31 -23.60
C LEU A 250 1.57 35.76 -24.39
N VAL A 251 1.26 35.07 -25.48
CA VAL A 251 0.03 35.25 -26.26
C VAL A 251 -0.74 33.96 -26.41
N GLY A 252 -2.04 34.09 -26.62
CA GLY A 252 -2.93 32.97 -26.85
C GLY A 252 -2.91 32.49 -28.30
N ASP A 253 -3.81 31.56 -28.60
CA ASP A 253 -4.05 31.08 -29.96
C ASP A 253 -4.99 32.00 -30.76
N VAL A 254 -5.67 32.93 -30.06
CA VAL A 254 -6.60 33.91 -30.61
C VAL A 254 -5.95 35.30 -30.65
N ALA A 255 -6.15 36.03 -31.74
CA ALA A 255 -5.78 37.43 -31.85
C ALA A 255 -6.70 38.28 -30.94
N TYR A 256 -6.30 38.44 -29.67
CA TYR A 256 -7.13 38.97 -28.60
C TYR A 256 -7.75 40.34 -28.92
N GLU A 257 -6.96 41.29 -29.41
CA GLU A 257 -7.43 42.65 -29.72
C GLU A 257 -8.54 42.66 -30.78
N GLU A 258 -8.47 41.77 -31.77
CA GLU A 258 -9.52 41.62 -32.78
C GLU A 258 -10.74 40.91 -32.22
N ALA A 259 -10.53 39.87 -31.41
CA ALA A 259 -11.60 39.09 -30.79
C ALA A 259 -12.47 39.93 -29.85
N VAL A 260 -11.85 40.85 -29.09
CA VAL A 260 -12.55 41.76 -28.18
C VAL A 260 -13.57 42.66 -28.91
N GLN A 261 -13.38 42.94 -30.20
CA GLN A 261 -14.31 43.76 -30.97
C GLN A 261 -15.54 42.99 -31.48
N VAL A 262 -15.52 41.65 -31.45
CA VAL A 262 -16.52 40.78 -32.07
C VAL A 262 -17.26 39.89 -31.06
N ALA A 263 -16.52 39.32 -30.11
CA ALA A 263 -17.05 38.41 -29.11
C ALA A 263 -17.97 39.13 -28.11
N ALA A 264 -18.90 38.39 -27.49
CA ALA A 264 -19.59 38.87 -26.29
C ALA A 264 -18.68 38.79 -25.06
N ALA A 265 -17.88 37.72 -24.96
CA ALA A 265 -16.93 37.54 -23.88
C ALA A 265 -15.68 36.77 -24.35
N VAL A 266 -14.52 37.11 -23.81
CA VAL A 266 -13.23 36.49 -24.20
C VAL A 266 -12.29 36.36 -23.02
N THR A 267 -11.56 35.24 -22.94
CA THR A 267 -10.50 35.05 -21.94
C THR A 267 -9.19 35.73 -22.38
N PRO A 268 -8.52 36.47 -21.48
CA PRO A 268 -7.20 37.02 -21.77
C PRO A 268 -6.10 35.96 -21.68
N VAL A 269 -5.01 36.16 -22.41
CA VAL A 269 -3.76 35.40 -22.23
C VAL A 269 -2.62 36.39 -21.98
N PRO A 270 -1.92 36.32 -20.83
CA PRO A 270 -2.18 35.46 -19.67
C PRO A 270 -3.38 35.91 -18.83
N GLY A 271 -3.78 35.09 -17.84
CA GLY A 271 -4.81 35.44 -16.85
C GLY A 271 -6.22 34.89 -17.10
N GLY A 272 -6.40 34.12 -18.18
CA GLY A 272 -7.61 33.37 -18.49
C GLY A 272 -7.53 31.93 -17.98
N VAL A 273 -7.32 30.96 -18.89
CA VAL A 273 -7.39 29.51 -18.58
C VAL A 273 -6.26 29.02 -17.66
N GLY A 274 -5.06 29.61 -17.75
CA GLY A 274 -3.89 29.20 -16.97
C GLY A 274 -4.13 29.15 -15.44
N PRO A 275 -4.54 30.26 -14.79
CA PRO A 275 -4.89 30.27 -13.36
C PRO A 275 -5.97 29.25 -12.98
N MET A 276 -6.95 29.01 -13.84
CA MET A 276 -8.01 28.05 -13.59
C MET A 276 -7.51 26.61 -13.52
N THR A 277 -6.49 26.27 -14.32
CA THR A 277 -5.86 24.94 -14.28
C THR A 277 -5.31 24.65 -12.87
N VAL A 278 -4.67 25.64 -12.23
CA VAL A 278 -4.15 25.47 -10.86
C VAL A 278 -5.29 25.35 -9.85
N ALA A 279 -6.32 26.20 -9.93
CA ALA A 279 -7.46 26.12 -9.02
C ALA A 279 -8.21 24.78 -9.13
N MET A 280 -8.38 24.24 -10.34
CA MET A 280 -9.02 22.94 -10.57
C MET A 280 -8.17 21.78 -10.04
N LEU A 281 -6.84 21.84 -10.17
CA LEU A 281 -5.93 20.88 -9.55
C LEU A 281 -6.10 20.84 -8.02
N MET A 282 -6.21 22.01 -7.39
CA MET A 282 -6.44 22.09 -5.94
C MET A 282 -7.82 21.55 -5.56
N ARG A 283 -8.86 21.84 -6.36
CA ARG A 283 -10.21 21.29 -6.17
C ARG A 283 -10.20 19.76 -6.23
N ASN A 284 -9.54 19.18 -7.23
CA ASN A 284 -9.38 17.72 -7.36
C ASN A 284 -8.61 17.14 -6.17
N THR A 285 -7.60 17.85 -5.65
CA THR A 285 -6.84 17.42 -4.47
C THR A 285 -7.68 17.40 -3.20
N VAL A 286 -8.49 18.44 -2.95
CA VAL A 286 -9.42 18.48 -1.81
C VAL A 286 -10.47 17.39 -1.93
N LEU A 287 -10.99 17.18 -3.15
CA LEU A 287 -11.94 16.10 -3.45
C LEU A 287 -11.33 14.72 -3.17
N ALA A 288 -10.09 14.46 -3.58
CA ALA A 288 -9.38 13.21 -3.31
C ALA A 288 -9.24 12.95 -1.81
N ALA A 289 -8.84 13.99 -1.06
CA ALA A 289 -8.70 13.90 0.39
C ALA A 289 -10.04 13.63 1.08
N ARG A 290 -11.09 14.32 0.67
CA ARG A 290 -12.45 14.12 1.20
C ARG A 290 -12.95 12.70 0.94
N ARG A 291 -12.78 12.17 -0.28
CA ARG A 291 -13.17 10.79 -0.63
C ARG A 291 -12.45 9.76 0.24
N GLN A 292 -11.15 9.94 0.48
CA GLN A 292 -10.40 9.04 1.36
C GLN A 292 -10.90 9.11 2.80
N LEU A 293 -11.19 10.32 3.32
CA LEU A 293 -11.77 10.51 4.64
C LEU A 293 -13.15 9.84 4.76
N GLU A 294 -14.04 10.06 3.80
CA GLU A 294 -15.36 9.42 3.76
C GLU A 294 -15.25 7.90 3.80
N ARG A 295 -14.30 7.33 3.04
CA ARG A 295 -14.03 5.88 3.05
C ARG A 295 -13.59 5.39 4.43
N LEU A 296 -12.75 6.14 5.13
CA LEU A 296 -12.30 5.80 6.49
C LEU A 296 -13.42 5.90 7.54
N LEU A 297 -14.39 6.80 7.32
CA LEU A 297 -15.51 7.04 8.23
C LEU A 297 -16.75 6.20 7.91
N MET A 298 -16.73 5.39 6.85
CA MET A 298 -17.88 4.56 6.48
C MET A 298 -18.27 3.65 7.66
N PRO A 299 -19.53 3.70 8.11
CA PRO A 299 -19.97 2.93 9.29
C PRO A 299 -20.00 1.43 9.00
N ASN A 300 -20.23 1.05 7.75
CA ASN A 300 -20.32 -0.33 7.29
C ASN A 300 -19.46 -0.51 6.04
N TRP A 301 -18.82 -1.68 5.91
CA TRP A 301 -18.09 -2.06 4.72
C TRP A 301 -19.06 -2.38 3.58
N PRO A 302 -18.78 -1.97 2.33
CA PRO A 302 -19.57 -2.32 1.15
C PRO A 302 -19.28 -3.77 0.71
N LEU A 303 -19.38 -4.71 1.64
CA LEU A 303 -19.15 -6.12 1.38
C LEU A 303 -20.20 -6.65 0.42
N LYS A 304 -19.76 -7.50 -0.51
CA LYS A 304 -20.66 -8.27 -1.40
C LYS A 304 -20.61 -9.75 -0.99
N PRO A 305 -21.44 -10.21 -0.04
CA PRO A 305 -21.42 -11.60 0.41
C PRO A 305 -21.71 -12.55 -0.75
N LEU A 306 -21.03 -13.70 -0.75
CA LEU A 306 -21.33 -14.76 -1.70
C LEU A 306 -22.66 -15.42 -1.31
N ARG A 307 -23.52 -15.65 -2.29
CA ARG A 307 -24.79 -16.33 -2.06
C ARG A 307 -24.53 -17.80 -1.72
N ILE A 308 -25.11 -18.26 -0.62
CA ILE A 308 -25.16 -19.68 -0.25
C ILE A 308 -26.48 -20.27 -0.77
N ALA A 309 -26.42 -21.46 -1.37
CA ALA A 309 -27.60 -22.23 -1.78
C ALA A 309 -27.64 -23.56 -1.00
N PRO A 310 -28.34 -23.61 0.14
CA PRO A 310 -28.43 -24.83 0.95
C PRO A 310 -29.13 -25.96 0.19
N LEU A 311 -28.58 -27.17 0.26
CA LEU A 311 -29.15 -28.39 -0.30
C LEU A 311 -29.73 -29.28 0.80
N THR A 312 -30.70 -30.13 0.44
CA THR A 312 -31.30 -31.13 1.33
C THR A 312 -31.39 -32.47 0.59
N PRO A 313 -30.79 -33.57 1.11
CA PRO A 313 -30.01 -33.64 2.35
C PRO A 313 -28.71 -32.81 2.28
N VAL A 314 -28.21 -32.38 3.45
CA VAL A 314 -26.97 -31.57 3.54
C VAL A 314 -25.79 -32.41 3.04
N PRO A 315 -25.02 -31.95 2.04
CA PRO A 315 -23.84 -32.67 1.55
C PRO A 315 -22.72 -32.72 2.58
N SER A 316 -21.66 -33.48 2.30
CA SER A 316 -20.45 -33.47 3.13
C SER A 316 -19.78 -32.09 3.13
N ASP A 317 -19.06 -31.76 4.21
CA ASP A 317 -18.36 -30.46 4.36
C ASP A 317 -17.46 -30.15 3.17
N ILE A 318 -16.72 -31.14 2.68
CA ILE A 318 -15.82 -30.98 1.53
C ILE A 318 -16.57 -30.70 0.22
N ALA A 319 -17.75 -31.32 0.03
CA ALA A 319 -18.58 -31.06 -1.14
C ALA A 319 -19.15 -29.64 -1.08
N ILE A 320 -19.57 -29.18 0.10
CA ILE A 320 -20.02 -27.80 0.32
C ILE A 320 -18.86 -26.83 0.03
N ALA A 321 -17.68 -27.05 0.60
CA ALA A 321 -16.51 -26.19 0.41
C ALA A 321 -16.11 -26.05 -1.06
N ARG A 322 -16.08 -27.17 -1.81
CA ARG A 322 -15.73 -27.20 -3.24
C ARG A 322 -16.83 -26.64 -4.14
N SER A 323 -18.08 -26.67 -3.70
CA SER A 323 -19.20 -26.11 -4.48
C SER A 323 -19.16 -24.58 -4.57
N GLN A 324 -18.48 -23.92 -3.63
CA GLN A 324 -18.38 -22.48 -3.57
C GLN A 324 -17.03 -21.99 -4.12
N LYS A 325 -17.05 -21.09 -5.09
CA LYS A 325 -15.85 -20.36 -5.51
C LYS A 325 -15.59 -19.21 -4.53
N PRO A 326 -14.43 -19.17 -3.84
CA PRO A 326 -14.10 -18.06 -2.95
C PRO A 326 -13.94 -16.75 -3.71
N LYS A 327 -14.21 -15.63 -3.04
CA LYS A 327 -13.89 -14.29 -3.55
C LYS A 327 -12.37 -14.12 -3.61
N ASP A 328 -11.90 -13.34 -4.56
CA ASP A 328 -10.50 -12.92 -4.57
C ASP A 328 -10.16 -12.13 -3.29
N ILE A 329 -9.06 -12.48 -2.65
CA ILE A 329 -8.65 -11.88 -1.38
C ILE A 329 -8.37 -10.38 -1.54
N SER A 330 -7.92 -9.94 -2.72
CA SER A 330 -7.67 -8.53 -3.02
C SER A 330 -8.96 -7.70 -3.10
N GLU A 331 -10.03 -8.29 -3.65
CA GLU A 331 -11.35 -7.68 -3.67
C GLU A 331 -11.90 -7.54 -2.25
N LEU A 332 -11.81 -8.61 -1.45
CA LEU A 332 -12.23 -8.58 -0.04
C LEU A 332 -11.44 -7.52 0.74
N ALA A 333 -10.11 -7.48 0.58
CA ALA A 333 -9.25 -6.49 1.21
C ALA A 333 -9.67 -5.06 0.86
N THR A 334 -10.00 -4.81 -0.41
CA THR A 334 -10.49 -3.51 -0.87
C THR A 334 -11.85 -3.16 -0.21
N GLU A 335 -12.79 -4.11 -0.17
CA GLU A 335 -14.12 -3.93 0.45
C GLU A 335 -14.03 -3.59 1.94
N ILE A 336 -13.07 -4.17 2.68
CA ILE A 336 -12.86 -3.89 4.11
C ILE A 336 -11.99 -2.64 4.37
N GLY A 337 -11.50 -1.97 3.31
CA GLY A 337 -10.72 -0.74 3.43
C GLY A 337 -9.24 -0.92 3.72
N LEU A 338 -8.68 -2.10 3.41
CA LEU A 338 -7.23 -2.29 3.30
C LEU A 338 -6.73 -1.79 1.96
N TRP A 339 -5.47 -1.37 1.93
CA TRP A 339 -4.82 -0.89 0.72
C TRP A 339 -3.90 -1.94 0.10
N PRO A 340 -3.58 -1.83 -1.20
CA PRO A 340 -2.78 -2.84 -1.89
C PRO A 340 -1.42 -3.12 -1.24
N ASN A 341 -0.72 -2.08 -0.77
CA ASN A 341 0.56 -2.21 -0.06
C ASN A 341 0.45 -2.78 1.35
N GLU A 342 -0.75 -2.84 1.90
CA GLU A 342 -1.01 -3.45 3.20
C GLU A 342 -1.31 -4.95 3.09
N VAL A 343 -1.36 -5.49 1.87
CA VAL A 343 -1.86 -6.84 1.60
C VAL A 343 -0.85 -7.59 0.73
N SER A 344 -0.14 -8.54 1.34
CA SER A 344 0.74 -9.46 0.63
C SER A 344 -0.03 -10.73 0.28
N GLN A 345 -0.37 -10.91 -1.00
CA GLN A 345 -1.21 -12.02 -1.46
C GLN A 345 -0.42 -13.33 -1.54
N TYR A 346 -1.01 -14.41 -1.02
CA TYR A 346 -0.49 -15.78 -1.10
C TYR A 346 -1.46 -16.62 -1.92
N GLY A 347 -1.45 -16.41 -3.23
CA GLY A 347 -2.51 -16.90 -4.11
C GLY A 347 -3.78 -16.05 -4.02
N ARG A 348 -4.90 -16.61 -4.47
CA ARG A 348 -6.13 -15.82 -4.68
C ARG A 348 -7.04 -15.71 -3.46
N THR A 349 -6.84 -16.52 -2.44
CA THR A 349 -7.82 -16.75 -1.36
C THR A 349 -7.30 -16.39 0.02
N LYS A 350 -6.00 -16.07 0.14
CA LYS A 350 -5.34 -15.76 1.40
C LYS A 350 -4.25 -14.70 1.19
N ALA A 351 -4.04 -13.89 2.20
CA ALA A 351 -3.04 -12.83 2.20
C ALA A 351 -2.52 -12.60 3.63
N LYS A 352 -1.28 -12.14 3.74
CA LYS A 352 -0.75 -11.55 4.97
C LYS A 352 -1.05 -10.06 4.98
N ILE A 353 -1.34 -9.50 6.16
CA ILE A 353 -1.66 -8.10 6.32
C ILE A 353 -0.48 -7.37 6.97
N SER A 354 -0.05 -6.27 6.37
CA SER A 354 1.01 -5.41 6.91
C SER A 354 0.58 -4.73 8.20
N LEU A 355 1.52 -4.54 9.10
CA LEU A 355 1.27 -3.95 10.41
C LEU A 355 1.16 -2.42 10.37
N SER A 356 1.56 -1.80 9.27
CA SER A 356 1.34 -0.38 9.00
C SER A 356 -0.15 0.02 9.06
N VAL A 357 -1.06 -0.95 8.88
CA VAL A 357 -2.51 -0.78 9.09
C VAL A 357 -2.81 -0.28 10.50
N LEU A 358 -2.08 -0.75 11.52
CA LEU A 358 -2.28 -0.34 12.92
C LEU A 358 -1.94 1.14 13.10
N ASP A 359 -0.83 1.60 12.52
CA ASP A 359 -0.42 3.02 12.58
C ASP A 359 -1.43 3.92 11.87
N ARG A 360 -1.94 3.46 10.72
CA ARG A 360 -2.96 4.19 9.96
C ARG A 360 -4.28 4.28 10.72
N LEU A 361 -4.68 3.19 11.39
CA LEU A 361 -5.95 3.10 12.11
C LEU A 361 -5.85 3.45 13.59
N LYS A 362 -4.69 3.93 14.09
CA LYS A 362 -4.46 4.20 15.53
C LYS A 362 -5.48 5.16 16.17
N ASN A 363 -6.01 6.10 15.39
CA ASN A 363 -6.99 7.08 15.85
C ASN A 363 -8.44 6.61 15.68
N GLN A 364 -8.66 5.41 15.12
CA GLN A 364 -9.99 4.82 14.98
C GLN A 364 -10.44 4.20 16.29
N ARG A 365 -11.74 4.23 16.54
CA ARG A 365 -12.33 3.56 17.69
C ARG A 365 -12.17 2.05 17.54
N GLY A 366 -11.64 1.39 18.57
CA GLY A 366 -11.53 -0.07 18.61
C GLY A 366 -12.87 -0.78 18.44
N GLY A 367 -12.83 -1.97 17.84
CA GLY A 367 -13.97 -2.88 17.72
C GLY A 367 -14.35 -3.54 19.05
N LYS A 368 -15.50 -4.22 19.06
CA LYS A 368 -15.88 -5.08 20.19
C LYS A 368 -15.27 -6.46 20.01
N TYR A 369 -14.68 -7.01 21.07
CA TYR A 369 -14.17 -8.37 21.08
C TYR A 369 -15.26 -9.33 21.60
N ILE A 370 -15.60 -10.35 20.81
CA ILE A 370 -16.59 -11.38 21.17
C ILE A 370 -15.88 -12.72 21.24
N VAL A 371 -15.89 -13.34 22.42
CA VAL A 371 -15.28 -14.66 22.63
C VAL A 371 -16.32 -15.75 22.44
N VAL A 372 -16.11 -16.62 21.46
CA VAL A 372 -16.86 -17.88 21.35
C VAL A 372 -16.20 -18.91 22.27
N ALA A 373 -16.75 -19.05 23.47
CA ALA A 373 -16.22 -19.94 24.49
C ALA A 373 -16.39 -21.43 24.14
N GLY A 374 -15.72 -22.29 24.90
CA GLY A 374 -15.78 -23.74 24.74
C GLY A 374 -17.20 -24.28 24.80
N MET A 375 -17.57 -25.06 23.79
CA MET A 375 -18.81 -25.82 23.71
C MET A 375 -18.51 -27.30 23.54
N THR A 376 -19.33 -28.16 24.14
CA THR A 376 -19.30 -29.60 23.92
C THR A 376 -19.66 -29.88 22.47
N PRO A 377 -18.76 -30.47 21.66
CA PRO A 377 -19.04 -30.74 20.26
C PRO A 377 -20.23 -31.70 20.12
N THR A 378 -21.16 -31.41 19.22
CA THR A 378 -22.26 -32.33 18.93
C THR A 378 -21.80 -33.40 17.91
N PRO A 379 -22.47 -34.56 17.85
CA PRO A 379 -22.19 -35.58 16.83
C PRO A 379 -22.32 -35.08 15.38
N LEU A 380 -22.99 -33.94 15.17
CA LEU A 380 -23.20 -33.30 13.87
C LEU A 380 -22.07 -32.35 13.45
N GLY A 381 -20.97 -32.27 14.21
CA GLY A 381 -19.81 -31.43 13.87
C GLY A 381 -19.98 -29.96 14.26
N GLU A 382 -21.00 -29.62 15.06
CA GLU A 382 -21.15 -28.28 15.62
C GLU A 382 -20.09 -28.09 16.70
N GLY A 383 -19.17 -27.16 16.45
CA GLY A 383 -18.10 -26.82 17.37
C GLY A 383 -17.81 -25.34 17.40
N LYS A 384 -16.74 -24.98 18.11
CA LYS A 384 -16.29 -23.59 18.27
C LYS A 384 -16.13 -22.88 16.92
N SER A 385 -15.45 -23.50 15.96
CA SER A 385 -15.21 -22.92 14.63
C SER A 385 -16.50 -22.69 13.87
N THR A 386 -17.40 -23.69 13.82
CA THR A 386 -18.71 -23.59 13.15
C THR A 386 -19.54 -22.43 13.72
N THR A 387 -19.58 -22.30 15.05
CA THR A 387 -20.31 -21.21 15.72
C THR A 387 -19.69 -19.84 15.45
N LEU A 388 -18.35 -19.75 15.48
CA LEU A 388 -17.65 -18.50 15.18
C LEU A 388 -17.91 -18.02 13.76
N ILE A 389 -17.79 -18.92 12.77
CA ILE A 389 -18.06 -18.59 11.36
C ILE A 389 -19.54 -18.25 11.17
N GLY A 390 -20.45 -19.03 11.72
CA GLY A 390 -21.90 -18.76 11.65
C GLY A 390 -22.29 -17.42 12.26
N LEU A 391 -21.67 -17.04 13.38
CA LEU A 391 -21.90 -15.73 14.01
C LEU A 391 -21.44 -14.59 13.11
N VAL A 392 -20.26 -14.69 12.50
CA VAL A 392 -19.75 -13.66 11.58
C VAL A 392 -20.59 -13.61 10.30
N GLN A 393 -21.03 -14.75 9.76
CA GLN A 393 -21.97 -14.79 8.64
C GLN A 393 -23.29 -14.07 9.00
N ALA A 394 -23.85 -14.31 10.19
CA ALA A 394 -25.06 -13.65 10.66
C ALA A 394 -24.88 -12.13 10.83
N LEU A 395 -23.79 -11.70 11.47
CA LEU A 395 -23.50 -10.28 11.68
C LEU A 395 -23.22 -9.55 10.36
N THR A 396 -22.36 -10.13 9.52
CA THR A 396 -21.87 -9.48 8.32
C THR A 396 -22.85 -9.61 7.15
N ALA A 397 -23.25 -10.84 6.80
CA ALA A 397 -24.07 -11.05 5.60
C ALA A 397 -25.56 -10.74 5.82
N HIS A 398 -26.10 -11.00 7.03
CA HIS A 398 -27.53 -10.80 7.30
C HIS A 398 -27.84 -9.49 8.04
N ARG A 399 -26.94 -9.00 8.89
CA ARG A 399 -27.15 -7.77 9.67
C ARG A 399 -26.32 -6.57 9.20
N GLN A 400 -25.50 -6.74 8.15
CA GLN A 400 -24.64 -5.69 7.58
C GLN A 400 -23.78 -4.98 8.63
N ARG A 401 -23.24 -5.76 9.59
CA ARG A 401 -22.30 -5.29 10.61
C ARG A 401 -20.89 -5.73 10.27
N ASN A 402 -19.93 -4.83 10.39
CA ASN A 402 -18.52 -5.15 10.20
C ASN A 402 -18.05 -6.13 11.28
N ALA A 403 -17.65 -7.33 10.88
CA ALA A 403 -17.12 -8.35 11.77
C ALA A 403 -16.08 -9.24 11.06
N PHE A 404 -15.08 -9.68 11.82
CA PHE A 404 -14.09 -10.68 11.41
C PHE A 404 -14.19 -11.93 12.29
N ALA A 405 -13.94 -13.08 11.69
CA ALA A 405 -13.67 -14.31 12.42
C ALA A 405 -12.17 -14.42 12.70
N CYS A 406 -11.76 -14.34 13.96
CA CYS A 406 -10.38 -14.55 14.36
C CYS A 406 -10.19 -16.01 14.77
N MET A 407 -9.52 -16.80 13.94
CA MET A 407 -9.26 -18.22 14.20
C MET A 407 -7.78 -18.54 14.01
N ARG A 408 -7.29 -19.54 14.74
CA ARG A 408 -5.96 -20.12 14.51
C ARG A 408 -6.01 -21.24 13.48
N GLN A 409 -4.94 -21.39 12.71
CA GLN A 409 -4.75 -22.59 11.88
C GLN A 409 -4.75 -23.85 12.78
N PRO A 410 -5.43 -24.93 12.37
CA PRO A 410 -5.40 -26.19 13.11
C PRO A 410 -4.10 -26.96 12.91
N SER A 411 -3.76 -27.82 13.87
CA SER A 411 -2.77 -28.87 13.64
C SER A 411 -3.33 -29.95 12.72
N GLN A 412 -2.44 -30.66 12.02
CA GLN A 412 -2.85 -31.67 11.04
C GLN A 412 -3.44 -32.95 11.67
N GLY A 413 -3.08 -33.29 12.91
CA GLY A 413 -3.56 -34.51 13.58
C GLY A 413 -5.10 -34.60 13.66
N PRO A 414 -5.80 -33.58 14.19
CA PRO A 414 -7.26 -33.51 14.18
C PRO A 414 -7.89 -33.57 12.79
N THR A 415 -7.26 -32.93 11.79
CA THR A 415 -7.73 -32.84 10.40
C THR A 415 -7.84 -34.22 9.73
N PHE A 416 -6.88 -35.12 9.96
CA PHE A 416 -6.85 -36.44 9.34
C PHE A 416 -7.40 -37.57 10.22
N GLY A 417 -7.55 -37.33 11.52
CA GLY A 417 -7.69 -38.41 12.51
C GLY A 417 -9.10 -38.69 13.04
N VAL A 418 -9.83 -37.70 13.56
CA VAL A 418 -10.96 -38.03 14.48
C VAL A 418 -12.04 -36.94 14.61
N LYS A 419 -11.76 -35.67 14.30
CA LYS A 419 -12.69 -34.55 14.54
C LYS A 419 -12.81 -33.75 13.26
N GLY A 420 -14.02 -33.69 12.67
CA GLY A 420 -14.31 -32.94 11.44
C GLY A 420 -13.55 -31.62 11.36
N GLY A 421 -13.11 -31.24 10.15
CA GLY A 421 -12.03 -30.27 9.97
C GLY A 421 -12.23 -28.98 10.77
N ALA A 422 -11.14 -28.46 11.33
CA ALA A 422 -11.22 -27.31 12.23
C ALA A 422 -11.55 -25.97 11.55
N ALA A 423 -11.84 -26.00 10.24
CA ALA A 423 -12.31 -24.90 9.42
C ALA A 423 -13.80 -24.56 9.66
N GLY A 424 -14.56 -25.41 10.38
CA GLY A 424 -16.00 -25.28 10.57
C GLY A 424 -16.75 -26.49 10.00
N GLY A 425 -18.08 -26.39 9.87
CA GLY A 425 -18.93 -27.49 9.39
C GLY A 425 -20.18 -26.99 8.68
N GLY A 426 -20.75 -27.82 7.81
CA GLY A 426 -21.89 -27.48 6.96
C GLY A 426 -21.61 -26.24 6.11
N TYR A 427 -22.53 -25.28 6.09
CA TYR A 427 -22.36 -24.02 5.35
C TYR A 427 -21.61 -22.92 6.15
N SER A 428 -21.22 -23.21 7.39
CA SER A 428 -20.47 -22.30 8.27
C SER A 428 -19.04 -22.79 8.44
N GLN A 429 -18.25 -22.63 7.37
CA GLN A 429 -16.86 -23.05 7.30
C GLN A 429 -15.99 -22.06 6.51
N VAL A 430 -14.68 -22.10 6.75
CA VAL A 430 -13.66 -21.37 5.98
C VAL A 430 -13.36 -22.13 4.69
N ILE A 431 -13.32 -21.39 3.56
CA ILE A 431 -12.97 -21.93 2.24
C ILE A 431 -11.79 -21.17 1.62
N PRO A 432 -10.88 -21.84 0.88
CA PRO A 432 -10.80 -23.29 0.67
C PRO A 432 -10.37 -24.04 1.94
N MET A 433 -11.19 -25.00 2.36
CA MET A 433 -10.99 -25.76 3.60
C MET A 433 -9.68 -26.56 3.56
N GLU A 434 -9.33 -27.11 2.40
CA GLU A 434 -8.12 -27.92 2.20
C GLU A 434 -6.86 -27.11 2.43
N GLU A 435 -6.80 -25.90 1.89
CA GLU A 435 -5.64 -25.01 2.08
C GLU A 435 -5.52 -24.58 3.55
N PHE A 436 -6.62 -24.19 4.19
CA PHE A 436 -6.62 -23.79 5.60
C PHE A 436 -6.13 -24.93 6.51
N ASN A 437 -6.56 -26.16 6.21
CA ASN A 437 -6.24 -27.33 7.04
C ASN A 437 -4.85 -27.92 6.77
N LEU A 438 -4.34 -27.84 5.54
CA LEU A 438 -3.06 -28.45 5.14
C LEU A 438 -1.90 -27.47 5.22
N HIS A 439 -2.06 -26.27 4.63
CA HIS A 439 -1.00 -25.30 4.48
C HIS A 439 -1.55 -23.88 4.22
N MET A 440 -1.67 -23.10 5.30
CA MET A 440 -1.99 -21.67 5.21
C MET A 440 -0.84 -20.89 4.57
N THR A 441 0.11 -20.45 5.39
CA THR A 441 1.17 -19.49 5.03
C THR A 441 2.57 -20.03 5.29
N GLY A 442 2.71 -21.25 5.83
CA GLY A 442 4.01 -21.86 6.16
C GLY A 442 4.47 -21.64 7.59
N ASP A 443 3.75 -20.85 8.40
CA ASP A 443 4.20 -20.45 9.74
C ASP A 443 4.42 -21.66 10.69
N ILE A 444 3.56 -22.68 10.65
CA ILE A 444 3.74 -23.92 11.42
C ILE A 444 5.02 -24.66 11.01
N HIS A 445 5.36 -24.66 9.72
CA HIS A 445 6.59 -25.27 9.23
C HIS A 445 7.83 -24.49 9.71
N ALA A 446 7.79 -23.16 9.65
CA ALA A 446 8.87 -22.31 10.16
C ALA A 446 9.11 -22.55 11.66
N VAL A 447 8.04 -22.61 12.45
CA VAL A 447 8.11 -22.93 13.90
C VAL A 447 8.68 -24.33 14.13
N THR A 448 8.24 -25.32 13.35
CA THR A 448 8.74 -26.69 13.42
C THR A 448 10.25 -26.76 13.15
N ALA A 449 10.70 -26.10 12.08
CA ALA A 449 12.11 -26.05 11.69
C ALA A 449 12.95 -25.33 12.76
N ALA A 450 12.49 -24.18 13.26
CA ALA A 450 13.18 -23.42 14.31
C ALA A 450 13.34 -24.23 15.61
N ASN A 451 12.25 -24.86 16.08
CA ASN A 451 12.28 -25.68 17.29
C ASN A 451 13.23 -26.87 17.16
N ASN A 452 13.16 -27.57 16.03
CA ASN A 452 14.00 -28.74 15.76
C ASN A 452 15.46 -28.37 15.52
N LEU A 453 15.74 -27.20 14.95
CA LEU A 453 17.08 -26.66 14.83
C LEU A 453 17.68 -26.40 16.22
N LEU A 454 16.92 -25.82 17.15
CA LEU A 454 17.37 -25.61 18.53
C LEU A 454 17.68 -26.95 19.24
N ALA A 455 16.80 -27.94 19.08
CA ALA A 455 17.02 -29.28 19.62
C ALA A 455 18.29 -29.94 19.04
N ALA A 456 18.49 -29.84 17.72
CA ALA A 456 19.67 -30.39 17.04
C ALA A 456 20.96 -29.67 17.46
N GLN A 457 20.92 -28.35 17.61
CA GLN A 457 22.06 -27.57 18.10
C GLN A 457 22.44 -27.94 19.53
N MET A 458 21.46 -28.14 20.41
CA MET A 458 21.69 -28.58 21.78
C MET A 458 22.37 -29.96 21.81
N ASP A 459 21.85 -30.94 21.07
CA ASP A 459 22.44 -32.28 21.04
C ASP A 459 23.88 -32.25 20.44
N ALA A 460 24.11 -31.47 19.38
CA ALA A 460 25.45 -31.28 18.81
C ALA A 460 26.40 -30.58 19.80
N ARG A 461 25.90 -29.62 20.57
CA ARG A 461 26.66 -28.91 21.60
C ARG A 461 27.09 -29.87 22.71
N ILE A 462 26.17 -30.70 23.20
CA ILE A 462 26.46 -31.75 24.21
C ILE A 462 27.53 -32.70 23.68
N PHE A 463 27.38 -33.21 22.45
CA PHE A 463 28.35 -34.12 21.85
C PHE A 463 29.76 -33.51 21.73
N HIS A 464 29.86 -32.26 21.27
CA HIS A 464 31.15 -31.59 21.17
C HIS A 464 31.80 -31.28 22.52
N GLU A 465 31.01 -30.92 23.54
CA GLU A 465 31.52 -30.75 24.90
C GLU A 465 32.05 -32.05 25.51
N LEU A 466 31.42 -33.20 25.20
CA LEU A 466 31.84 -34.50 25.68
C LEU A 466 33.09 -35.04 24.97
N THR A 467 33.31 -34.66 23.70
CA THR A 467 34.37 -35.24 22.85
C THR A 467 35.60 -34.35 22.67
N GLN A 468 35.52 -33.05 22.98
CA GLN A 468 36.59 -32.09 22.70
C GLN A 468 37.18 -31.46 23.97
N LYS A 469 38.46 -31.08 23.84
CA LYS A 469 39.17 -30.26 24.84
C LYS A 469 38.77 -28.78 24.72
N ASP A 470 38.96 -28.03 25.80
CA ASP A 470 38.43 -26.66 25.96
C ASP A 470 38.98 -25.66 24.95
N GLY A 471 40.29 -25.72 24.67
CA GLY A 471 40.94 -24.84 23.69
C GLY A 471 40.35 -24.98 22.29
N PRO A 472 40.37 -26.18 21.68
CA PRO A 472 39.74 -26.42 20.38
C PRO A 472 38.25 -26.07 20.32
N LEU A 473 37.50 -26.29 21.43
CA LEU A 473 36.09 -25.92 21.52
C LEU A 473 35.91 -24.40 21.47
N TYR A 474 36.72 -23.65 22.24
CA TYR A 474 36.74 -22.19 22.21
C TYR A 474 37.11 -21.65 20.82
N ASP A 475 38.14 -22.23 20.20
CA ASP A 475 38.62 -21.81 18.87
C ASP A 475 37.56 -21.98 17.77
N ARG A 476 36.65 -22.96 17.92
CA ARG A 476 35.51 -23.15 17.01
C ARG A 476 34.34 -22.21 17.26
N LEU A 477 34.12 -21.82 18.53
CA LEU A 477 33.10 -20.84 18.89
C LEU A 477 33.53 -19.41 18.51
N VAL A 478 34.83 -19.12 18.59
CA VAL A 478 35.41 -17.82 18.24
C VAL A 478 36.56 -18.00 17.22
N PRO A 479 36.23 -18.31 15.95
CA PRO A 479 37.22 -18.55 14.92
C PRO A 479 37.97 -17.25 14.56
N LYS A 480 39.22 -17.40 14.11
CA LYS A 480 39.98 -16.28 13.55
C LYS A 480 39.54 -16.04 12.11
N THR A 481 38.99 -14.86 11.83
CA THR A 481 38.68 -14.42 10.46
C THR A 481 39.69 -13.36 10.05
N LYS A 482 40.47 -13.60 9.00
CA LYS A 482 41.61 -12.74 8.60
C LYS A 482 42.58 -12.46 9.76
N GLY A 483 42.81 -13.46 10.61
CA GLY A 483 43.72 -13.38 11.76
C GLY A 483 43.15 -12.75 13.03
N ILE A 484 41.96 -12.17 12.98
CA ILE A 484 41.34 -11.44 14.12
C ILE A 484 40.18 -12.26 14.69
N ARG A 485 40.08 -12.29 16.02
CA ARG A 485 38.90 -12.79 16.74
C ARG A 485 37.99 -11.64 17.12
N LYS A 486 36.69 -11.84 17.02
CA LYS A 486 35.69 -10.88 17.49
C LYS A 486 34.51 -11.64 18.09
N PHE A 487 34.04 -11.19 19.26
CA PHE A 487 32.79 -11.69 19.81
C PHE A 487 31.59 -11.16 19.00
N SER A 488 30.63 -12.03 18.76
CA SER A 488 29.30 -11.62 18.29
C SER A 488 28.48 -10.99 19.44
N PRO A 489 27.40 -10.23 19.15
CA PRO A 489 26.51 -9.70 20.18
C PRO A 489 25.97 -10.76 21.15
N ILE A 490 25.61 -11.94 20.63
CA ILE A 490 25.16 -13.10 21.43
C ILE A 490 26.25 -13.55 22.41
N GLN A 491 27.50 -13.64 21.96
CA GLN A 491 28.63 -14.06 22.79
C GLN A 491 28.95 -13.04 23.89
N LEU A 492 28.80 -11.75 23.60
CA LEU A 492 28.95 -10.70 24.61
C LEU A 492 27.87 -10.80 25.70
N ARG A 493 26.61 -11.05 25.34
CA ARG A 493 25.52 -11.28 26.32
C ARG A 493 25.81 -12.48 27.22
N ARG A 494 26.36 -13.56 26.66
CA ARG A 494 26.78 -14.70 27.46
C ARG A 494 27.93 -14.38 28.42
N LEU A 495 28.94 -13.62 27.99
CA LEU A 495 30.00 -13.17 28.89
C LEU A 495 29.45 -12.34 30.05
N GLN A 496 28.50 -11.45 29.77
CA GLN A 496 27.80 -10.68 30.79
C GLN A 496 27.05 -11.59 31.78
N LYS A 497 26.32 -12.60 31.29
CA LYS A 497 25.64 -13.62 32.12
C LYS A 497 26.63 -14.39 33.01
N LEU A 498 27.86 -14.61 32.55
CA LEU A 498 28.91 -15.29 33.29
C LEU A 498 29.70 -14.39 34.26
N GLY A 499 29.41 -13.07 34.26
CA GLY A 499 30.09 -12.07 35.07
C GLY A 499 31.45 -11.61 34.50
N ILE A 500 31.69 -11.79 33.20
CA ILE A 500 32.96 -11.48 32.53
C ILE A 500 32.80 -10.20 31.71
N ASN A 501 33.48 -9.12 32.10
CA ASN A 501 33.38 -7.80 31.45
C ASN A 501 34.39 -7.55 30.31
N LYS A 502 35.03 -8.61 29.81
CA LYS A 502 36.06 -8.52 28.75
C LYS A 502 35.42 -8.60 27.36
N THR A 503 35.84 -7.72 26.46
CA THR A 503 35.32 -7.64 25.08
C THR A 503 36.31 -8.14 24.03
N ASP A 504 37.56 -8.36 24.39
CA ASP A 504 38.59 -8.95 23.52
C ASP A 504 38.67 -10.46 23.75
N PRO A 505 38.40 -11.31 22.73
CA PRO A 505 38.47 -12.76 22.85
C PRO A 505 39.84 -13.31 23.24
N ASP A 506 40.93 -12.62 22.92
CA ASP A 506 42.26 -13.12 23.24
C ASP A 506 42.68 -12.75 24.68
N SER A 507 41.98 -11.80 25.31
CA SER A 507 42.19 -11.36 26.71
C SER A 507 41.58 -12.30 27.78
N LEU A 508 40.78 -13.30 27.37
CA LEU A 508 40.19 -14.27 28.30
C LEU A 508 41.24 -15.24 28.87
N THR A 509 41.22 -15.45 30.19
CA THR A 509 42.04 -16.47 30.88
C THR A 509 41.61 -17.89 30.48
N PRO A 510 42.45 -18.92 30.67
CA PRO A 510 42.06 -20.31 30.37
C PRO A 510 40.77 -20.75 31.09
N GLU A 511 40.57 -20.30 32.31
CA GLU A 511 39.37 -20.56 33.12
C GLU A 511 38.13 -19.84 32.55
N GLU A 512 38.26 -18.57 32.19
CA GLU A 512 37.20 -17.80 31.55
C GLU A 512 36.82 -18.38 30.18
N ARG A 513 37.81 -18.81 29.39
CA ARG A 513 37.58 -19.50 28.10
C ARG A 513 36.81 -20.80 28.29
N THR A 514 37.13 -21.55 29.34
CA THR A 514 36.45 -22.82 29.66
C THR A 514 35.01 -22.57 30.10
N LYS A 515 34.79 -21.62 31.02
CA LYS A 515 33.45 -21.21 31.50
C LYS A 515 32.59 -20.64 30.37
N PHE A 516 33.19 -19.89 29.45
CA PHE A 516 32.52 -19.42 28.25
C PHE A 516 32.14 -20.59 27.33
N ALA A 517 33.11 -21.44 26.98
CA ALA A 517 32.96 -22.49 25.98
C ALA A 517 32.09 -23.68 26.42
N ARG A 518 32.03 -24.02 27.71
CA ARG A 518 31.21 -25.13 28.21
C ARG A 518 29.89 -24.64 28.78
N LEU A 519 28.79 -25.25 28.34
CA LEU A 519 27.46 -25.08 28.95
C LEU A 519 27.26 -26.08 30.09
N ASN A 520 27.97 -27.20 30.08
CA ASN A 520 27.84 -28.27 31.08
C ASN A 520 26.38 -28.73 31.25
N ILE A 521 25.65 -28.84 30.15
CA ILE A 521 24.23 -29.27 30.16
C ILE A 521 24.11 -30.63 30.86
N ASP A 522 23.19 -30.71 31.82
CA ASP A 522 22.78 -31.98 32.43
C ASP A 522 21.78 -32.68 31.50
N THR A 523 22.19 -33.80 30.91
CA THR A 523 21.38 -34.57 29.95
C THR A 523 20.08 -35.11 30.54
N ALA A 524 19.98 -35.22 31.88
CA ALA A 524 18.76 -35.64 32.57
C ALA A 524 17.77 -34.48 32.80
N LYS A 525 18.21 -33.23 32.66
CA LYS A 525 17.41 -32.00 32.92
C LYS A 525 17.22 -31.16 31.67
N ILE A 526 17.06 -31.80 30.53
CA ILE A 526 16.70 -31.16 29.27
C ILE A 526 15.18 -31.05 29.19
N MET A 527 14.68 -29.85 28.93
CA MET A 527 13.25 -29.55 28.84
C MET A 527 12.79 -29.33 27.39
N TRP A 528 13.72 -29.42 26.43
CA TRP A 528 13.45 -29.15 25.02
C TRP A 528 13.31 -30.43 24.19
N ASN A 529 12.10 -30.65 23.67
CA ASN A 529 11.77 -31.76 22.77
C ASN A 529 11.76 -31.30 21.30
N ARG A 530 11.89 -32.26 20.39
CA ARG A 530 11.63 -32.00 18.97
C ARG A 530 10.12 -31.91 18.74
N VAL A 531 9.70 -31.33 17.63
CA VAL A 531 8.29 -31.21 17.27
C VAL A 531 8.03 -31.67 15.85
N VAL A 532 6.84 -32.22 15.63
CA VAL A 532 6.27 -32.56 14.32
C VAL A 532 4.77 -32.25 14.33
N ASP A 533 4.22 -31.83 13.20
CA ASP A 533 2.78 -31.47 13.14
C ASP A 533 1.88 -32.71 13.24
N LEU A 534 2.32 -33.83 12.67
CA LEU A 534 1.71 -35.16 12.81
C LEU A 534 2.51 -36.01 13.81
N ASN A 535 2.22 -35.83 15.09
CA ASN A 535 2.87 -36.60 16.16
C ASN A 535 2.14 -37.91 16.45
N ASP A 536 2.64 -38.99 15.86
CA ASP A 536 2.20 -40.35 16.12
C ASP A 536 2.52 -40.79 17.57
N ARG A 537 1.69 -41.70 18.13
CA ARG A 537 1.88 -42.24 19.48
C ARG A 537 3.26 -42.88 19.66
N TYR A 538 3.84 -43.50 18.63
CA TYR A 538 5.15 -44.13 18.70
C TYR A 538 6.32 -43.14 18.70
N LEU A 539 6.10 -41.88 18.31
CA LEU A 539 7.14 -40.84 18.31
C LEU A 539 7.22 -40.03 19.61
N ARG A 540 6.32 -40.28 20.56
CA ARG A 540 6.27 -39.58 21.86
C ARG A 540 7.42 -39.94 22.79
N LYS A 541 8.21 -40.96 22.47
CA LYS A 541 9.43 -41.33 23.19
C LYS A 541 10.37 -42.05 22.24
N ILE A 542 11.57 -41.52 22.07
CA ILE A 542 12.58 -41.98 21.12
C ILE A 542 13.96 -42.00 21.78
N THR A 543 14.90 -42.71 21.16
CA THR A 543 16.32 -42.63 21.50
C THR A 543 17.10 -42.09 20.32
N ILE A 544 17.90 -41.03 20.55
CA ILE A 544 18.77 -40.39 19.57
C ILE A 544 20.24 -40.80 19.77
N GLY A 545 21.10 -40.54 18.78
CA GLY A 545 22.54 -40.85 18.87
C GLY A 545 22.90 -42.31 18.62
N GLN A 546 22.04 -43.05 17.90
CA GLN A 546 22.25 -44.47 17.58
C GLN A 546 23.22 -44.70 16.40
N SER A 547 23.63 -43.64 15.71
CA SER A 547 24.58 -43.74 14.59
C SER A 547 25.98 -44.14 15.09
N PRO A 548 26.79 -44.86 14.28
CA PRO A 548 28.14 -45.25 14.67
C PRO A 548 29.05 -44.09 15.07
N THR A 549 28.82 -42.88 14.54
CA THR A 549 29.61 -41.68 14.86
C THR A 549 29.34 -41.13 16.26
N GLU A 550 28.16 -41.37 16.82
CA GLU A 550 27.75 -40.93 18.17
C GLU A 550 27.74 -42.10 19.17
N LYS A 551 28.39 -43.22 18.84
CA LYS A 551 28.38 -44.44 19.64
C LYS A 551 28.77 -44.19 21.10
N GLY A 552 27.88 -44.57 22.02
CA GLY A 552 28.05 -44.37 23.46
C GLY A 552 27.47 -43.06 24.00
N PHE A 553 26.96 -42.18 23.14
CA PHE A 553 26.35 -40.90 23.51
C PHE A 553 24.86 -40.85 23.14
N THR A 554 24.12 -41.89 23.53
CA THR A 554 22.67 -41.97 23.28
C THR A 554 21.87 -41.22 24.34
N ARG A 555 20.76 -40.61 23.93
CA ARG A 555 19.83 -39.91 24.84
C ARG A 555 18.38 -40.26 24.52
N GLU A 556 17.56 -40.39 25.56
CA GLU A 556 16.12 -40.51 25.43
C GLU A 556 15.47 -39.12 25.32
N THR A 557 14.53 -38.93 24.41
CA THR A 557 13.77 -37.69 24.21
C THR A 557 12.42 -37.99 23.57
N ALA A 558 11.65 -36.97 23.18
CA ALA A 558 10.33 -37.11 22.63
C ALA A 558 10.11 -36.16 21.44
N PHE A 559 9.11 -36.49 20.62
CA PHE A 559 8.46 -35.51 19.76
C PHE A 559 7.19 -34.98 20.43
N ASP A 560 6.99 -33.67 20.36
CA ASP A 560 5.74 -32.96 20.69
C ASP A 560 5.05 -32.45 19.41
N ILE A 561 3.82 -31.93 19.55
CA ILE A 561 3.12 -31.33 18.40
C ILE A 561 3.63 -29.90 18.21
N SER A 562 3.92 -29.47 16.98
CA SER A 562 4.47 -28.14 16.68
C SER A 562 3.69 -26.97 17.28
N VAL A 563 2.36 -27.05 17.28
CA VAL A 563 1.49 -26.01 17.85
C VAL A 563 1.56 -25.90 19.38
N ALA A 564 2.16 -26.89 20.06
CA ALA A 564 2.41 -26.88 21.50
C ALA A 564 3.82 -26.39 21.86
N SER A 565 4.64 -26.01 20.87
CA SER A 565 5.98 -25.48 21.12
C SER A 565 5.95 -24.14 21.84
N GLU A 566 6.99 -23.88 22.64
CA GLU A 566 7.19 -22.60 23.31
C GLU A 566 7.37 -21.45 22.30
N ILE A 567 8.01 -21.74 21.15
CA ILE A 567 8.14 -20.79 20.04
C ILE A 567 6.76 -20.31 19.56
N MET A 568 5.79 -21.23 19.41
CA MET A 568 4.41 -20.87 19.03
C MET A 568 3.74 -19.99 20.09
N ALA A 569 3.98 -20.27 21.38
CA ALA A 569 3.46 -19.44 22.47
C ALA A 569 4.07 -18.03 22.46
N ILE A 570 5.37 -17.90 22.22
CA ILE A 570 6.05 -16.61 22.10
C ILE A 570 5.51 -15.81 20.91
N LEU A 571 5.32 -16.44 19.75
CA LEU A 571 4.73 -15.78 18.58
C LEU A 571 3.30 -15.30 18.86
N ALA A 572 2.54 -16.01 19.69
CA ALA A 572 1.18 -15.61 20.07
C ALA A 572 1.13 -14.49 21.12
N LEU A 573 2.18 -14.34 21.94
CA LEU A 573 2.22 -13.40 23.08
C LEU A 573 3.13 -12.19 22.85
N GLY A 574 3.98 -12.22 21.81
CA GLY A 574 4.93 -11.17 21.50
C GLY A 574 4.26 -9.88 21.04
N ASN A 575 4.75 -8.75 21.56
CA ASN A 575 4.21 -7.42 21.25
C ASN A 575 4.82 -6.81 19.99
N ASP A 576 6.07 -7.14 19.68
CA ASP A 576 6.84 -6.71 18.52
C ASP A 576 8.00 -7.68 18.24
N VAL A 577 8.75 -7.41 17.18
CA VAL A 577 9.83 -8.30 16.72
C VAL A 577 10.97 -8.36 17.74
N ASP A 578 11.27 -7.25 18.41
CA ASP A 578 12.34 -7.19 19.41
C ASP A 578 11.93 -7.93 20.69
N ASP A 579 10.69 -7.79 21.15
CA ASP A 579 10.11 -8.58 22.26
C ASP A 579 10.10 -10.07 21.92
N ILE A 580 9.77 -10.45 20.68
CA ILE A 580 9.85 -11.85 20.23
C ILE A 580 11.30 -12.34 20.27
N LYS A 581 12.26 -11.57 19.74
CA LYS A 581 13.69 -11.92 19.74
C LYS A 581 14.20 -12.12 21.17
N ASP A 582 13.84 -11.21 22.07
CA ASP A 582 14.23 -11.27 23.48
C ASP A 582 13.61 -12.47 24.21
N ARG A 583 12.32 -12.76 23.97
CA ARG A 583 11.66 -13.94 24.52
C ARG A 583 12.28 -15.23 23.99
N LEU A 584 12.54 -15.31 22.69
CA LEU A 584 13.21 -16.47 22.07
C LEU A 584 14.60 -16.67 22.66
N ALA A 585 15.37 -15.59 22.86
CA ALA A 585 16.70 -15.66 23.48
C ALA A 585 16.66 -16.18 24.92
N ASN A 586 15.62 -15.81 25.67
CA ASN A 586 15.45 -16.16 27.09
C ASN A 586 14.78 -17.51 27.35
N MET A 587 14.36 -18.25 26.30
CA MET A 587 13.79 -19.59 26.46
C MET A 587 14.78 -20.51 27.18
N VAL A 588 14.34 -21.17 28.25
CA VAL A 588 15.18 -22.11 29.01
C VAL A 588 15.08 -23.49 28.38
N VAL A 589 16.17 -23.96 27.78
CA VAL A 589 16.20 -25.24 27.05
C VAL A 589 16.64 -26.42 27.92
N ALA A 590 17.48 -26.15 28.93
CA ALA A 590 18.01 -27.16 29.84
C ALA A 590 18.53 -26.51 31.15
N LEU A 591 18.90 -27.35 32.11
CA LEU A 591 19.72 -26.95 33.26
C LEU A 591 21.16 -27.47 33.09
N ASP A 592 22.12 -26.72 33.59
CA ASP A 592 23.49 -27.21 33.74
C ASP A 592 23.63 -28.16 34.95
N LYS A 593 24.81 -28.76 35.11
CA LYS A 593 25.12 -29.65 36.24
C LYS A 593 25.07 -28.97 37.61
N ASP A 594 25.23 -27.66 37.65
CA ASP A 594 25.19 -26.83 38.87
C ASP A 594 23.76 -26.31 39.17
N GLY A 595 22.80 -26.59 38.29
CA GLY A 595 21.40 -26.19 38.41
C GLY A 595 21.05 -24.83 37.84
N ASN A 596 21.97 -24.16 37.13
CA ASN A 596 21.69 -22.88 36.47
C ASN A 596 20.93 -23.10 35.16
N SER A 597 20.14 -22.10 34.76
CA SER A 597 19.39 -22.13 33.50
C SER A 597 20.29 -21.95 32.29
N VAL A 598 20.20 -22.87 31.34
CA VAL A 598 20.78 -22.75 30.00
C VAL A 598 19.69 -22.24 29.07
N THR A 599 19.91 -21.07 28.47
CA THR A 599 18.93 -20.45 27.57
C THR A 599 19.22 -20.77 26.10
N ALA A 600 18.28 -20.47 25.20
CA ALA A 600 18.49 -20.63 23.76
C ALA A 600 19.67 -19.78 23.26
N ASP A 601 19.84 -18.57 23.77
CA ASP A 601 20.96 -17.67 23.42
C ASP A 601 22.33 -18.23 23.88
N ASP A 602 22.37 -19.04 24.95
CA ASP A 602 23.59 -19.68 25.43
C ASP A 602 24.19 -20.70 24.45
N LEU A 603 23.38 -21.23 23.52
CA LEU A 603 23.89 -22.13 22.47
C LEU A 603 24.82 -21.41 21.47
N MET A 604 24.98 -20.07 21.59
CA MET A 604 25.95 -19.22 20.88
C MET A 604 25.95 -19.33 19.36
N ARG A 605 24.85 -19.84 18.78
CA ARG A 605 24.62 -19.86 17.35
C ARG A 605 23.24 -19.28 17.07
N ILE A 606 23.10 -18.87 15.83
CA ILE A 606 22.05 -18.03 15.22
C ILE A 606 20.68 -18.73 15.26
N THR A 607 20.21 -19.31 16.37
CA THR A 607 18.86 -19.89 16.45
C THR A 607 17.81 -18.81 16.59
N SER A 608 18.06 -17.78 17.41
CA SER A 608 17.21 -16.59 17.52
C SER A 608 17.17 -15.81 16.19
N GLU A 609 18.34 -15.58 15.59
CA GLU A 609 18.46 -14.91 14.31
C GLU A 609 17.98 -15.76 13.11
N TYR A 610 18.15 -17.09 13.02
CA TYR A 610 17.64 -17.88 11.87
C TYR A 610 16.14 -18.19 11.97
N ALA A 611 15.62 -18.40 13.19
CA ALA A 611 14.18 -18.49 13.41
C ALA A 611 13.51 -17.18 13.01
N CYS A 612 14.09 -16.03 13.41
CA CYS A 612 13.63 -14.73 12.95
C CYS A 612 13.94 -14.48 11.46
N MET A 613 15.07 -14.90 10.89
CA MET A 613 15.46 -14.59 9.50
C MET A 613 14.64 -15.35 8.46
N ASN A 614 14.15 -16.56 8.76
CA ASN A 614 13.17 -17.25 7.89
C ASN A 614 11.75 -16.67 8.04
N ILE A 615 11.42 -16.15 9.23
CA ILE A 615 10.20 -15.37 9.44
C ILE A 615 10.31 -13.98 8.79
N GLU A 616 11.51 -13.38 8.75
CA GLU A 616 11.85 -12.11 8.11
C GLU A 616 12.05 -12.28 6.59
N SER A 617 12.45 -13.44 6.06
CA SER A 617 12.56 -13.64 4.60
C SER A 617 11.21 -13.96 3.94
N GLU A 618 10.25 -14.49 4.70
CA GLU A 618 8.82 -14.53 4.35
C GLU A 618 8.05 -13.31 4.91
N GLY A 619 8.76 -12.33 5.45
CA GLY A 619 8.21 -11.20 6.20
C GLY A 619 9.17 -10.01 6.29
N SER A 620 9.81 -9.62 5.18
CA SER A 620 10.80 -8.54 5.18
C SER A 620 10.11 -7.18 5.05
N GLU A 621 9.25 -6.86 6.00
CA GLU A 621 8.74 -5.50 6.28
C GLU A 621 8.03 -5.42 7.65
N TYR A 622 8.46 -6.24 8.61
CA TYR A 622 7.77 -6.37 9.90
C TYR A 622 8.53 -5.56 10.98
N ARG A 623 7.92 -4.41 11.33
CA ARG A 623 8.15 -3.54 12.50
C ARG A 623 9.53 -2.86 12.61
N LYS A 624 9.60 -1.62 12.12
CA LYS A 624 10.38 -0.54 12.75
C LYS A 624 9.54 0.11 13.85
#